data_AF-A0A1X0QBV1-F1
#
_entry.id   AF-A0A1X0QBV1-F1
#
_cell.length_a   1.000
_cell.length_b   1.000
_cell.length_c   1.000
_cell.angle_alpha   90.00
_cell.angle_beta   90.00
_cell.angle_gamma   90.00
#
_symmetry.space_group_name_H-M   'P 1'
#
loop_
_entity.id
_entity.type
_entity.pdbx_description
1 polymer ?
#
loop_
_entity_poly.entity_id
_entity_poly.type
_entity_poly.pdbx_seq_one_letter_code
_entity_poly.pdbx_strand_id
1 'polypeptide(L)'
;MLSLEIRKVINLIQKSYSQPLILQRLYLHLRDICGTSFTPLDNFSSWDKLIIYGAVDNKLPNQALEMKLLKFLKELKDIKLSQSVELNIMKLKLTIICYYMINRPIELTNHIVMFNLVSNYMGIDDYFDGLIIKIVKRTVLANVFNLKMNKKLTNDSLTRMIEILSNKELSTANSTQILPCFINYNLKEYKMIENIPISNDFLCIKFIENLFLYMKYAHDPTIVVNEIKLVESLILPLMKSLMSFNLGIEFNNVKYSEFIKDKTIFKLIKESFDMENDKEIFVNEVTEYLTKLYSEFNKN
;
A
#
# COMPACT_ATOMS: atom_id res chain seq x y z
N MET A 1 -14.20 -26.32 -15.53
CA MET A 1 -14.85 -25.00 -15.59
C MET A 1 -14.10 -23.98 -14.73
N LEU A 2 -13.96 -24.22 -13.42
CA LEU A 2 -13.17 -23.38 -12.49
C LEU A 2 -11.74 -23.08 -12.96
N SER A 3 -11.02 -24.07 -13.49
CA SER A 3 -9.65 -23.88 -14.01
C SER A 3 -9.57 -22.95 -15.22
N LEU A 4 -10.63 -22.85 -16.02
CA LEU A 4 -10.68 -21.96 -17.20
C LEU A 4 -10.93 -20.51 -16.76
N GLU A 5 -11.80 -20.30 -15.77
CA GLU A 5 -12.09 -18.98 -15.19
C GLU A 5 -10.85 -18.41 -14.48
N ILE A 6 -10.16 -19.22 -13.68
CA ILE A 6 -8.89 -18.86 -13.05
C ILE A 6 -7.86 -18.42 -14.11
N ARG A 7 -7.72 -19.17 -15.21
CA ARG A 7 -6.80 -18.82 -16.31
C ARG A 7 -7.18 -17.51 -16.99
N LYS A 8 -8.47 -17.22 -17.18
CA LYS A 8 -8.93 -15.94 -17.73
C LYS A 8 -8.50 -14.77 -16.84
N VAL A 9 -8.71 -14.88 -15.52
CA VAL A 9 -8.33 -13.82 -14.57
C VAL A 9 -6.81 -13.65 -14.51
N ILE A 10 -6.04 -14.74 -14.50
CA ILE A 10 -4.57 -14.69 -14.55
C ILE A 10 -4.07 -13.98 -15.80
N ASN A 11 -4.66 -14.26 -16.97
CA ASN A 11 -4.31 -13.59 -18.21
C ASN A 11 -4.60 -12.08 -18.17
N LEU A 12 -5.66 -11.66 -17.46
CA LEU A 12 -5.96 -10.24 -17.25
C LEU A 12 -4.95 -9.58 -16.29
N ILE A 13 -4.60 -10.26 -15.20
CA ILE A 13 -3.57 -9.81 -14.24
C ILE A 13 -2.25 -9.58 -14.98
N GLN A 14 -1.83 -10.53 -15.82
CA GLN A 14 -0.61 -10.44 -16.63
C GLN A 14 -0.63 -9.29 -17.65
N LYS A 15 -1.78 -8.67 -17.92
CA LYS A 15 -1.92 -7.52 -18.84
C LYS A 15 -2.15 -6.19 -18.13
N SER A 16 -2.28 -6.19 -16.80
CA SER A 16 -2.64 -5.01 -15.99
C SER A 16 -1.42 -4.17 -15.61
N TYR A 17 -0.48 -3.99 -16.55
CA TYR A 17 0.75 -3.22 -16.32
C TYR A 17 0.41 -1.78 -15.94
N SER A 18 1.05 -1.25 -14.89
CA SER A 18 0.87 0.14 -14.44
C SER A 18 -0.57 0.52 -14.07
N GLN A 19 -1.42 -0.46 -13.74
CA GLN A 19 -2.80 -0.24 -13.30
C GLN A 19 -3.06 -0.87 -11.92
N PRO A 20 -2.54 -0.28 -10.82
CA PRO A 20 -2.62 -0.87 -9.47
C PRO A 20 -4.04 -1.16 -8.99
N LEU A 21 -5.00 -0.27 -9.30
CA LEU A 21 -6.40 -0.44 -8.89
C LEU A 21 -7.08 -1.61 -9.60
N ILE A 22 -6.83 -1.76 -10.91
CA ILE A 22 -7.37 -2.87 -11.71
C ILE A 22 -6.73 -4.18 -11.25
N LEU A 23 -5.41 -4.16 -11.04
CA LEU A 23 -4.67 -5.31 -10.53
C LEU A 23 -5.23 -5.78 -9.18
N GLN A 24 -5.44 -4.87 -8.22
CA GLN A 24 -6.01 -5.19 -6.91
C GLN A 24 -7.41 -5.83 -7.04
N ARG A 25 -8.28 -5.28 -7.91
CA ARG A 25 -9.62 -5.84 -8.15
C ARG A 25 -9.54 -7.25 -8.73
N LEU A 26 -8.64 -7.50 -9.67
CA LEU A 26 -8.45 -8.82 -10.26
C LEU A 26 -7.91 -9.83 -9.24
N TYR A 27 -7.03 -9.42 -8.33
CA TYR A 27 -6.57 -10.27 -7.23
C TYR A 27 -7.68 -10.61 -6.24
N LEU A 28 -8.55 -9.66 -5.91
CA LEU A 28 -9.74 -9.92 -5.07
C LEU A 28 -10.69 -10.89 -5.75
N HIS A 29 -11.00 -10.66 -7.03
CA HIS A 29 -11.84 -11.58 -7.80
C HIS A 29 -11.22 -12.98 -7.92
N LEU A 30 -9.91 -13.06 -8.12
CA LEU A 30 -9.19 -14.34 -8.13
C LEU A 30 -9.29 -15.06 -6.79
N ARG A 31 -9.20 -14.33 -5.67
CA ARG A 31 -9.41 -14.87 -4.32
C ARG A 31 -10.83 -15.41 -4.17
N ASP A 32 -11.84 -14.69 -4.65
CA ASP A 32 -13.25 -15.12 -4.55
C ASP A 32 -13.50 -16.41 -5.33
N ILE A 33 -12.95 -16.53 -6.55
CA ILE A 33 -13.08 -17.73 -7.38
C ILE A 33 -12.32 -18.92 -6.76
N CYS A 34 -11.11 -18.67 -6.25
CA CYS A 34 -10.28 -19.72 -5.65
C CYS A 34 -10.78 -20.15 -4.26
N GLY A 35 -11.43 -19.25 -3.51
CA GLY A 35 -11.74 -19.44 -2.10
C GLY A 35 -10.51 -19.29 -1.20
N THR A 36 -10.62 -19.71 0.07
CA THR A 36 -9.61 -19.44 1.11
C THR A 36 -8.41 -20.39 1.11
N SER A 37 -8.47 -21.53 0.42
CA SER A 37 -7.46 -22.58 0.52
C SER A 37 -7.27 -23.36 -0.78
N PHE A 38 -7.17 -22.65 -1.89
CA PHE A 38 -6.95 -23.25 -3.21
C PHE A 38 -5.49 -23.66 -3.42
N THR A 39 -5.29 -24.86 -3.94
CA THR A 39 -3.96 -25.32 -4.39
C THR A 39 -3.98 -25.46 -5.91
N PRO A 40 -3.13 -24.71 -6.65
CA PRO A 40 -3.06 -24.79 -8.10
C PRO A 40 -2.58 -26.18 -8.56
N LEU A 41 -3.27 -26.71 -9.57
CA LEU A 41 -2.91 -27.95 -10.25
C LEU A 41 -1.52 -27.86 -10.92
N ASP A 42 -0.95 -29.02 -11.25
CA ASP A 42 0.40 -29.10 -11.84
C ASP A 42 0.52 -28.46 -13.22
N ASN A 43 -0.59 -28.32 -13.94
CA ASN A 43 -0.64 -27.72 -15.27
C ASN A 43 -0.58 -26.18 -15.28
N PHE A 44 -0.43 -25.54 -14.12
CA PHE A 44 -0.18 -24.09 -14.03
C PHE A 44 1.32 -23.80 -14.09
N SER A 45 1.70 -22.75 -14.82
CA SER A 45 3.10 -22.32 -14.87
C SER A 45 3.56 -21.79 -13.50
N SER A 46 4.87 -21.61 -13.30
CA SER A 46 5.38 -21.05 -12.05
C SER A 46 4.87 -19.62 -11.78
N TRP A 47 4.70 -18.80 -12.83
CA TRP A 47 4.12 -17.47 -12.70
C TRP A 47 2.64 -17.49 -12.36
N ASP A 48 1.89 -18.42 -12.96
CA ASP A 48 0.47 -18.59 -12.62
C ASP A 48 0.30 -19.03 -11.17
N LYS A 49 1.14 -19.97 -10.70
CA LYS A 49 1.17 -20.41 -9.30
C LYS A 49 1.50 -19.25 -8.35
N LEU A 50 2.43 -18.35 -8.72
CA LEU A 50 2.72 -17.13 -7.95
C LEU A 50 1.52 -16.19 -7.87
N ILE A 51 0.83 -15.97 -8.98
CA ILE A 51 -0.36 -15.10 -9.02
C ILE A 51 -1.46 -15.69 -8.14
N ILE A 52 -1.73 -16.98 -8.25
CA ILE A 52 -2.72 -17.68 -7.42
C ILE A 52 -2.35 -17.57 -5.94
N TYR A 53 -1.13 -17.91 -5.56
CA TYR A 53 -0.67 -17.78 -4.17
C TYR A 53 -0.48 -16.34 -3.70
N GLY A 54 -0.52 -15.36 -4.59
CA GLY A 54 -0.64 -13.95 -4.25
C GLY A 54 -2.09 -13.51 -4.00
N ALA A 55 -3.09 -14.34 -4.32
CA ALA A 55 -4.50 -14.08 -4.04
C ALA A 55 -5.06 -14.92 -2.87
N VAL A 56 -4.52 -16.13 -2.66
CA VAL A 56 -4.97 -17.05 -1.61
C VAL A 56 -3.84 -17.42 -0.65
N ASP A 57 -4.22 -17.70 0.60
CA ASP A 57 -3.28 -18.13 1.63
C ASP A 57 -2.66 -19.48 1.25
N ASN A 58 -1.34 -19.49 1.08
CA ASN A 58 -0.62 -20.74 0.85
C ASN A 58 0.14 -21.19 2.09
N LYS A 59 -0.34 -22.26 2.72
CA LYS A 59 0.24 -22.84 3.93
C LYS A 59 1.39 -23.83 3.67
N LEU A 60 1.72 -24.10 2.41
CA LEU A 60 2.74 -25.09 2.03
C LEU A 60 4.10 -24.45 1.72
N PRO A 61 5.24 -25.08 2.08
CA PRO A 61 6.56 -24.63 1.61
C PRO A 61 6.67 -24.71 0.08
N ASN A 62 7.14 -23.64 -0.60
CA ASN A 62 7.35 -23.64 -2.05
C ASN A 62 8.80 -23.32 -2.43
N GLN A 63 9.76 -24.09 -1.90
CA GLN A 63 11.19 -23.82 -2.12
C GLN A 63 11.57 -23.70 -3.60
N ALA A 64 11.01 -24.58 -4.46
CA ALA A 64 11.25 -24.53 -5.90
C ALA A 64 10.77 -23.22 -6.56
N LEU A 65 9.63 -22.69 -6.11
CA LEU A 65 9.08 -21.42 -6.59
C LEU A 65 9.96 -20.26 -6.11
N GLU A 66 10.36 -20.28 -4.85
CA GLU A 66 11.21 -19.25 -4.23
C GLU A 66 12.62 -19.23 -4.83
N MET A 67 13.19 -20.37 -5.22
CA MET A 67 14.43 -20.43 -5.98
C MET A 67 14.30 -19.75 -7.35
N LYS A 68 13.17 -19.97 -8.05
CA LYS A 68 12.89 -19.30 -9.34
C LYS A 68 12.72 -17.79 -9.15
N LEU A 69 12.07 -17.37 -8.06
CA LEU A 69 11.96 -15.96 -7.69
C LEU A 69 13.34 -15.34 -7.47
N LEU A 70 14.22 -15.99 -6.71
CA LEU A 70 15.56 -15.49 -6.46
C LEU A 70 16.41 -15.40 -7.74
N LYS A 71 16.27 -16.36 -8.65
CA LYS A 71 16.92 -16.29 -9.97
C LYS A 71 16.42 -15.07 -10.75
N PHE A 72 15.10 -14.89 -10.83
CA PHE A 72 14.49 -13.76 -11.52
C PHE A 72 14.90 -12.41 -10.90
N LEU A 73 14.91 -12.29 -9.57
CA LEU A 73 15.38 -11.09 -8.86
C LEU A 73 16.87 -10.82 -9.03
N LYS A 74 17.68 -11.78 -9.46
CA LYS A 74 19.08 -11.54 -9.85
C LYS A 74 19.16 -11.00 -11.27
N GLU A 75 18.47 -11.65 -12.21
CA GLU A 75 18.42 -11.25 -13.62
C GLU A 75 17.87 -9.83 -13.83
N LEU A 76 16.92 -9.42 -13.00
CA LEU A 76 16.34 -8.07 -13.05
C LEU A 76 17.33 -6.95 -12.70
N LYS A 77 18.39 -7.21 -11.91
CA LYS A 77 19.37 -6.17 -11.54
C LYS A 77 20.14 -5.64 -12.75
N ASP A 78 20.25 -6.46 -13.79
CA ASP A 78 21.06 -6.18 -14.97
C ASP A 78 20.28 -5.43 -16.06
N ILE A 79 18.97 -5.20 -15.87
CA ILE A 79 18.13 -4.48 -16.83
C ILE A 79 18.37 -2.97 -16.68
N LYS A 80 18.97 -2.35 -17.70
CA LYS A 80 19.08 -0.88 -17.78
C LYS A 80 17.68 -0.29 -17.98
N LEU A 81 17.28 0.61 -17.09
CA LEU A 81 15.94 1.23 -16.97
C LEU A 81 15.49 2.12 -18.15
N SER A 82 16.10 1.99 -19.34
CA SER A 82 15.93 2.92 -20.45
C SER A 82 14.71 2.65 -21.35
N GLN A 83 13.91 1.61 -21.10
CA GLN A 83 12.73 1.29 -21.91
C GLN A 83 11.46 1.18 -21.07
N SER A 84 10.43 1.96 -21.42
CA SER A 84 9.20 2.09 -20.64
C SER A 84 8.37 0.80 -20.55
N VAL A 85 8.34 0.00 -21.61
CA VAL A 85 7.56 -1.26 -21.65
C VAL A 85 8.18 -2.35 -20.79
N GLU A 86 9.50 -2.56 -20.91
CA GLU A 86 10.22 -3.55 -20.09
C GLU A 86 10.17 -3.18 -18.60
N LEU A 87 10.26 -1.88 -18.29
CA LEU A 87 10.09 -1.36 -16.94
C LEU A 87 8.70 -1.66 -16.37
N ASN A 88 7.64 -1.47 -17.14
CA ASN A 88 6.27 -1.75 -16.71
C ASN A 88 6.04 -3.25 -16.48
N ILE A 89 6.60 -4.11 -17.34
CA ILE A 89 6.58 -5.58 -17.16
C ILE A 89 7.31 -5.98 -15.88
N MET A 90 8.48 -5.39 -15.64
CA MET A 90 9.25 -5.61 -14.42
C MET A 90 8.44 -5.20 -13.19
N LYS A 91 7.87 -3.99 -13.18
CA LYS A 91 7.02 -3.48 -12.09
C LYS A 91 5.85 -4.42 -11.79
N LEU A 92 5.17 -4.94 -12.82
CA LEU A 92 4.10 -5.92 -12.63
C LEU A 92 4.63 -7.21 -11.99
N LYS A 93 5.73 -7.77 -12.51
CA LYS A 93 6.30 -9.00 -11.95
C LYS A 93 6.74 -8.84 -10.51
N LEU A 94 7.39 -7.71 -10.18
CA LEU A 94 7.76 -7.37 -8.81
C LEU A 94 6.52 -7.24 -7.92
N THR A 95 5.46 -6.60 -8.42
CA THR A 95 4.18 -6.48 -7.70
C THR A 95 3.56 -7.85 -7.41
N ILE A 96 3.57 -8.78 -8.39
CA ILE A 96 3.11 -10.17 -8.20
C ILE A 96 3.93 -10.86 -7.10
N ILE A 97 5.25 -10.65 -7.08
CA ILE A 97 6.14 -11.19 -6.03
C ILE A 97 5.75 -10.61 -4.66
N CYS A 98 5.49 -9.31 -4.57
CA CYS A 98 5.06 -8.71 -3.32
C CYS A 98 3.71 -9.25 -2.85
N TYR A 99 2.71 -9.41 -3.73
CA TYR A 99 1.44 -10.05 -3.37
C TYR A 99 1.62 -11.47 -2.87
N TYR A 100 2.46 -12.26 -3.54
CA TYR A 100 2.85 -13.60 -3.07
C TYR A 100 3.40 -13.53 -1.65
N MET A 101 4.41 -12.68 -1.40
CA MET A 101 5.05 -12.55 -0.08
C MET A 101 4.08 -12.06 1.01
N ILE A 102 3.17 -11.13 0.70
CA ILE A 102 2.16 -10.62 1.63
C ILE A 102 1.22 -11.73 2.12
N ASN A 103 0.90 -12.71 1.27
CA ASN A 103 -0.02 -13.80 1.60
C ASN A 103 0.69 -15.09 2.06
N ARG A 104 2.02 -15.08 2.24
CA ARG A 104 2.74 -16.21 2.86
C ARG A 104 2.54 -16.23 4.38
N PRO A 105 2.38 -17.39 5.02
CA PRO A 105 2.50 -17.50 6.47
C PRO A 105 3.88 -17.01 6.92
N ILE A 106 3.94 -16.27 8.03
CA ILE A 106 5.19 -15.68 8.53
C ILE A 106 6.27 -16.73 8.81
N GLU A 107 5.86 -17.91 9.28
CA GLU A 107 6.72 -19.09 9.46
C GLU A 107 7.44 -19.56 8.19
N LEU A 108 6.84 -19.29 7.03
CA LEU A 108 7.30 -19.71 5.72
C LEU A 108 7.82 -18.56 4.85
N THR A 109 7.83 -17.33 5.37
CA THR A 109 8.33 -16.17 4.64
C THR A 109 9.81 -16.36 4.31
N ASN A 110 10.18 -16.20 3.04
CA ASN A 110 11.55 -16.32 2.60
C ASN A 110 12.33 -15.02 2.86
N HIS A 111 13.16 -15.02 3.90
CA HIS A 111 13.98 -13.87 4.31
C HIS A 111 14.94 -13.36 3.21
N ILE A 112 15.45 -14.22 2.32
CA ILE A 112 16.35 -13.82 1.22
C ILE A 112 15.58 -13.04 0.15
N VAL A 113 14.37 -13.48 -0.19
CA VAL A 113 13.50 -12.76 -1.13
C VAL A 113 13.16 -11.39 -0.55
N MET A 114 12.72 -11.35 0.71
CA MET A 114 12.40 -10.09 1.41
C MET A 114 13.61 -9.14 1.44
N PHE A 115 14.80 -9.64 1.78
CA PHE A 115 16.03 -8.83 1.78
C PHE A 115 16.37 -8.28 0.40
N ASN A 116 16.20 -9.06 -0.68
CA ASN A 116 16.45 -8.59 -2.03
C ASN A 116 15.48 -7.48 -2.46
N LEU A 117 14.19 -7.61 -2.10
CA LEU A 117 13.17 -6.58 -2.35
C LEU A 117 13.56 -5.27 -1.67
N VAL A 118 13.86 -5.30 -0.36
CA VAL A 118 14.26 -4.12 0.41
C VAL A 118 15.54 -3.48 -0.14
N SER A 119 16.58 -4.29 -0.38
CA SER A 119 17.91 -3.77 -0.69
C SER A 119 18.05 -3.24 -2.11
N ASN A 120 17.33 -3.81 -3.08
CA ASN A 120 17.57 -3.54 -4.50
C ASN A 120 16.38 -2.93 -5.24
N TYR A 121 15.16 -3.02 -4.69
CA TYR A 121 13.95 -2.64 -5.42
C TYR A 121 13.13 -1.54 -4.74
N MET A 122 13.52 -1.08 -3.55
CA MET A 122 12.95 0.14 -2.94
C MET A 122 13.35 1.40 -3.72
N GLY A 123 12.37 2.27 -4.00
CA GLY A 123 12.52 3.53 -4.74
C GLY A 123 12.12 3.46 -6.22
N ILE A 124 11.40 2.41 -6.64
CA ILE A 124 10.95 2.26 -8.03
C ILE A 124 9.67 3.07 -8.31
N ASP A 125 8.72 3.01 -7.38
CA ASP A 125 7.53 3.85 -7.30
C ASP A 125 6.85 3.68 -5.94
N ASP A 126 6.02 4.66 -5.60
CA ASP A 126 5.34 4.73 -4.29
C ASP A 126 4.47 3.50 -4.00
N TYR A 127 3.76 2.98 -5.00
CA TYR A 127 2.87 1.85 -4.82
C TYR A 127 3.67 0.59 -4.44
N PHE A 128 4.75 0.33 -5.17
CA PHE A 128 5.62 -0.81 -4.94
C PHE A 128 6.34 -0.72 -3.59
N ASP A 129 6.84 0.45 -3.23
CA ASP A 129 7.50 0.70 -1.94
C ASP A 129 6.54 0.42 -0.77
N GLY A 130 5.28 0.82 -0.89
CA GLY A 130 4.24 0.51 0.10
C GLY A 130 4.01 -0.99 0.28
N LEU A 131 4.08 -1.78 -0.80
CA LEU A 131 3.98 -3.24 -0.70
C LEU A 131 5.19 -3.87 -0.01
N ILE A 132 6.41 -3.39 -0.26
CA ILE A 132 7.61 -3.86 0.44
C ILE A 132 7.51 -3.53 1.92
N ILE A 133 7.16 -2.28 2.27
CA ILE A 133 6.97 -1.84 3.64
C ILE A 133 5.94 -2.73 4.35
N LYS A 134 4.84 -3.07 3.68
CA LYS A 134 3.81 -3.96 4.24
C LYS A 134 4.34 -5.35 4.57
N ILE A 135 5.22 -5.93 3.75
CA ILE A 135 5.87 -7.23 4.02
C ILE A 135 6.75 -7.14 5.27
N VAL A 136 7.60 -6.11 5.35
CA VAL A 136 8.51 -5.90 6.49
C VAL A 136 7.73 -5.60 7.77
N LYS A 137 6.78 -4.68 7.72
CA LYS A 137 5.89 -4.32 8.84
C LYS A 137 5.20 -5.54 9.42
N ARG A 138 4.58 -6.38 8.57
CA ARG A 138 3.89 -7.59 9.02
C ARG A 138 4.85 -8.53 9.75
N THR A 139 6.09 -8.62 9.28
CA THR A 139 7.14 -9.45 9.87
C THR A 139 7.61 -8.90 11.22
N VAL A 140 7.84 -7.59 11.32
CA VAL A 140 8.19 -6.94 12.60
C VAL A 140 7.07 -7.11 13.62
N LEU A 141 5.82 -6.84 13.23
CA LEU A 141 4.67 -6.98 14.13
C LEU A 141 4.45 -8.43 14.57
N ALA A 142 4.68 -9.42 13.70
CA ALA A 142 4.63 -10.81 14.09
C ALA A 142 5.65 -11.14 15.20
N ASN A 143 6.85 -10.54 15.13
CA ASN A 143 7.86 -10.67 16.19
C ASN A 143 7.39 -9.99 17.50
N VAL A 144 6.85 -8.76 17.42
CA VAL A 144 6.33 -8.01 18.57
C VAL A 144 5.20 -8.77 19.28
N PHE A 145 4.30 -9.41 18.53
CA PHE A 145 3.19 -10.19 19.08
C PHE A 145 3.56 -11.65 19.42
N ASN A 146 4.85 -11.99 19.42
CA ASN A 146 5.35 -13.34 19.70
C ASN A 146 4.69 -14.43 18.82
N LEU A 147 4.34 -14.10 17.58
CA LEU A 147 3.87 -15.07 16.60
C LEU A 147 5.03 -15.95 16.14
N LYS A 148 4.72 -17.16 15.68
CA LYS A 148 5.74 -18.08 15.20
C LYS A 148 6.40 -17.54 13.94
N MET A 149 7.71 -17.30 14.02
CA MET A 149 8.54 -16.75 12.95
C MET A 149 9.30 -17.85 12.21
N ASN A 150 9.73 -17.55 10.98
CA ASN A 150 10.73 -18.37 10.31
C ASN A 150 12.06 -18.30 11.09
N LYS A 151 12.59 -19.44 11.53
CA LYS A 151 13.86 -19.50 12.31
C LYS A 151 15.07 -18.87 11.60
N LYS A 152 15.07 -18.81 10.27
CA LYS A 152 16.15 -18.21 9.49
C LYS A 152 16.09 -16.68 9.44
N LEU A 153 14.97 -16.11 9.84
CA LEU A 153 14.80 -14.66 9.91
C LEU A 153 15.27 -14.20 11.30
N THR A 154 16.54 -13.84 11.39
CA THR A 154 17.16 -13.37 12.64
C THR A 154 16.86 -11.90 12.89
N ASN A 155 16.97 -11.47 14.15
CA ASN A 155 16.86 -10.05 14.51
C ASN A 155 17.88 -9.20 13.74
N ASP A 156 19.12 -9.65 13.58
CA ASP A 156 20.16 -8.93 12.82
C ASP A 156 19.76 -8.69 11.36
N SER A 157 19.14 -9.69 10.72
CA SER A 157 18.65 -9.57 9.35
C SER A 157 17.55 -8.50 9.27
N LEU A 158 16.64 -8.49 10.25
CA LEU A 158 15.58 -7.48 10.35
C LEU A 158 16.14 -6.08 10.62
N THR A 159 17.10 -5.95 11.55
CA THR A 159 17.80 -4.68 11.83
C THR A 159 18.36 -4.11 10.53
N ARG A 160 19.08 -4.94 9.76
CA ARG A 160 19.69 -4.49 8.52
C ARG A 160 18.67 -4.02 7.48
N MET A 161 17.54 -4.71 7.35
CA MET A 161 16.47 -4.27 6.44
C MET A 161 15.85 -2.94 6.89
N ILE A 162 15.69 -2.75 8.19
CA ILE A 162 15.10 -1.53 8.77
C ILE A 162 16.05 -0.34 8.63
N GLU A 163 17.36 -0.53 8.79
CA GLU A 163 18.37 0.49 8.47
C GLU A 163 18.34 0.91 7.00
N ILE A 164 18.10 -0.03 6.08
CA ILE A 164 17.97 0.31 4.66
C ILE A 164 16.73 1.18 4.46
N LEU A 165 15.61 0.80 5.06
CA LEU A 165 14.36 1.54 4.93
C LEU A 165 14.42 2.93 5.58
N SER A 166 15.12 3.09 6.72
CA SER A 166 15.25 4.39 7.39
C SER A 166 16.03 5.42 6.58
N ASN A 167 16.89 4.97 5.66
CA ASN A 167 17.70 5.83 4.80
C ASN A 167 17.05 6.11 3.44
N LYS A 168 15.81 5.67 3.21
CA LYS A 168 15.09 5.90 1.95
C LYS A 168 14.21 7.13 2.05
N GLU A 169 14.21 7.92 0.98
CA GLU A 169 13.22 8.98 0.76
C GLU A 169 11.90 8.32 0.39
N LEU A 170 10.88 8.48 1.24
CA LEU A 170 9.56 7.89 1.07
C LEU A 170 8.50 8.99 0.91
N SER A 171 7.48 8.73 0.09
CA SER A 171 6.28 9.57 0.09
C SER A 171 5.58 9.58 1.44
N THR A 172 4.77 10.61 1.70
CA THR A 172 4.01 10.78 2.95
C THR A 172 3.21 9.52 3.34
N ALA A 173 2.58 8.87 2.37
CA ALA A 173 1.81 7.64 2.60
C ALA A 173 2.69 6.45 3.03
N ASN A 174 3.90 6.34 2.49
CA ASN A 174 4.85 5.28 2.84
C ASN A 174 5.58 5.56 4.16
N SER A 175 5.95 6.83 4.41
CA SER A 175 6.47 7.32 5.70
C SER A 175 5.48 7.08 6.85
N THR A 176 4.18 7.14 6.55
CA THR A 176 3.14 6.75 7.51
C THR A 176 3.10 5.24 7.78
N GLN A 177 3.23 4.41 6.73
CA GLN A 177 3.11 2.97 6.85
C GLN A 177 4.31 2.30 7.51
N ILE A 178 5.49 2.91 7.40
CA ILE A 178 6.74 2.34 7.89
C ILE A 178 6.91 2.44 9.41
N LEU A 179 6.22 3.36 10.11
CA LEU A 179 6.41 3.59 11.55
C LEU A 179 6.47 2.30 12.40
N PRO A 180 5.54 1.33 12.23
CA PRO A 180 5.54 0.14 13.08
C PRO A 180 6.72 -0.80 12.81
N CYS A 181 7.46 -0.65 11.70
CA CYS A 181 8.69 -1.39 11.45
C CYS A 181 9.78 -1.07 12.49
N PHE A 182 9.71 0.07 13.16
CA PHE A 182 10.78 0.56 14.05
C PHE A 182 10.56 0.25 15.53
N ILE A 183 9.48 -0.44 15.88
CA ILE A 183 9.07 -0.70 17.28
C ILE A 183 10.21 -1.25 18.17
N ASN A 184 11.00 -2.20 17.65
CA ASN A 184 12.05 -2.88 18.41
C ASN A 184 13.47 -2.32 18.14
N TYR A 185 13.58 -1.15 17.51
CA TYR A 185 14.85 -0.65 17.01
C TYR A 185 15.12 0.75 17.56
N ASN A 186 16.28 0.91 18.19
CA ASN A 186 16.78 2.21 18.63
C ASN A 186 17.08 3.05 17.38
N LEU A 187 16.09 3.82 16.95
CA LEU A 187 16.22 4.70 15.81
C LEU A 187 17.19 5.84 16.14
N LYS A 188 18.12 6.11 15.21
CA LYS A 188 18.59 7.48 15.01
C LYS A 188 17.51 8.20 14.23
N GLU A 189 16.98 9.28 14.81
CA GLU A 189 16.27 10.39 14.15
C GLU A 189 15.73 10.07 12.74
N TYR A 190 14.81 9.10 12.63
CA TYR A 190 13.99 9.09 11.44
C TYR A 190 13.16 10.35 11.57
N LYS A 191 13.31 11.30 10.64
CA LYS A 191 12.49 12.51 10.54
C LYS A 191 11.05 12.08 10.30
N MET A 192 10.39 11.61 11.36
CA MET A 192 9.16 10.83 11.28
C MET A 192 8.01 11.69 10.73
N ILE A 193 8.08 13.00 10.93
CA ILE A 193 6.93 13.88 10.83
C ILE A 193 7.39 15.29 10.40
N GLU A 194 7.91 15.43 9.18
CA GLU A 194 7.92 16.75 8.52
C GLU A 194 6.76 16.74 7.52
N ASN A 195 5.73 17.58 7.75
CA ASN A 195 4.59 17.83 6.85
C ASN A 195 3.54 16.70 6.73
N ILE A 196 2.84 16.38 7.81
CA ILE A 196 1.58 15.62 7.69
C ILE A 196 0.46 16.61 7.33
N PRO A 197 -0.17 16.48 6.15
CA PRO A 197 -1.36 17.26 5.86
C PRO A 197 -2.47 16.83 6.84
N ILE A 198 -2.89 17.77 7.67
CA ILE A 198 -3.99 17.55 8.63
C ILE A 198 -5.29 17.65 7.83
N SER A 199 -5.83 16.51 7.45
CA SER A 199 -7.10 16.37 6.75
C SER A 199 -7.95 15.31 7.45
N ASN A 200 -9.28 15.46 7.41
CA ASN A 200 -10.20 14.43 7.89
C ASN A 200 -10.39 13.33 6.84
N ASP A 201 -9.28 12.70 6.44
CA ASP A 201 -9.28 11.64 5.44
C ASP A 201 -8.71 10.32 5.99
N PHE A 202 -8.82 9.28 5.16
CA PHE A 202 -8.38 7.93 5.51
C PHE A 202 -6.86 7.85 5.79
N LEU A 203 -6.04 8.70 5.17
CA LEU A 203 -4.60 8.69 5.37
C LEU A 203 -4.25 9.21 6.78
N CYS A 204 -4.93 10.25 7.25
CA CYS A 204 -4.76 10.77 8.60
C CYS A 204 -5.13 9.72 9.67
N ILE A 205 -6.23 8.98 9.46
CA ILE A 205 -6.63 7.87 10.36
C ILE A 205 -5.56 6.78 10.38
N LYS A 206 -5.05 6.39 9.21
CA LYS A 206 -3.99 5.37 9.11
C LYS A 206 -2.68 5.81 9.73
N PHE A 207 -2.37 7.10 9.65
CA PHE A 207 -1.23 7.69 10.34
C PHE A 207 -1.33 7.52 11.84
N ILE A 208 -2.45 7.90 12.44
CA ILE A 208 -2.63 7.79 13.89
C ILE A 208 -2.64 6.34 14.36
N GLU A 209 -3.27 5.42 13.61
CA GLU A 209 -3.21 3.99 13.92
C GLU A 209 -1.76 3.48 14.00
N ASN A 210 -0.93 3.84 13.02
CA ASN A 210 0.48 3.43 12.98
C ASN A 210 1.32 4.13 14.05
N LEU A 211 1.05 5.41 14.32
CA LEU A 211 1.71 6.18 15.35
C LEU A 211 1.43 5.58 16.74
N PHE A 212 0.17 5.32 17.08
CA PHE A 212 -0.19 4.71 18.36
C PHE A 212 0.38 3.30 18.51
N LEU A 213 0.38 2.51 17.43
CA LEU A 213 1.02 1.21 17.44
C LEU A 213 2.54 1.33 17.71
N TYR A 214 3.21 2.27 17.04
CA TYR A 214 4.63 2.54 17.29
C TYR A 214 4.86 2.97 18.74
N MET A 215 4.13 3.98 19.23
CA MET A 215 4.27 4.52 20.58
C MET A 215 4.02 3.48 21.67
N LYS A 216 3.04 2.59 21.49
CA LYS A 216 2.67 1.59 22.49
C LYS A 216 3.78 0.56 22.72
N TYR A 217 4.53 0.23 21.68
CA TYR A 217 5.50 -0.86 21.70
C TYR A 217 6.96 -0.39 21.53
N ALA A 218 7.19 0.92 21.33
CA ALA A 218 8.52 1.46 21.15
C ALA A 218 9.50 1.03 22.25
N HIS A 219 10.69 0.61 21.84
CA HIS A 219 11.75 0.15 22.73
C HIS A 219 12.20 1.24 23.73
N ASP A 220 12.23 2.50 23.30
CA ASP A 220 12.56 3.66 24.15
C ASP A 220 11.35 4.62 24.28
N PRO A 221 10.70 4.69 25.45
CA PRO A 221 9.59 5.60 25.71
C PRO A 221 9.94 7.09 25.60
N THR A 222 11.21 7.48 25.72
CA THR A 222 11.62 8.89 25.70
C THR A 222 11.56 9.50 24.30
N ILE A 223 11.82 8.68 23.26
CA ILE A 223 11.62 9.05 21.85
C ILE A 223 10.15 9.41 21.61
N VAL A 224 9.25 8.62 22.18
CA VAL A 224 7.79 8.81 22.06
C VAL A 224 7.34 10.13 22.71
N VAL A 225 7.90 10.52 23.86
CA VAL A 225 7.49 11.75 24.57
C VAL A 225 7.83 13.03 23.79
N ASN A 226 8.96 13.07 23.10
CA ASN A 226 9.33 14.21 22.27
C ASN A 226 8.44 14.33 21.02
N GLU A 227 8.07 13.19 20.43
CA GLU A 227 7.12 13.13 19.32
C GLU A 227 5.70 13.49 19.76
N ILE A 228 5.22 13.02 20.92
CA ILE A 228 3.89 13.37 21.45
C ILE A 228 3.71 14.88 21.52
N LYS A 229 4.71 15.65 21.95
CA LYS A 229 4.60 17.12 22.04
C LYS A 229 4.38 17.80 20.68
N LEU A 230 4.88 17.22 19.59
CA LEU A 230 4.64 17.69 18.22
C LEU A 230 3.23 17.34 17.73
N VAL A 231 2.66 16.22 18.20
CA VAL A 231 1.39 15.68 17.71
C VAL A 231 0.23 15.92 18.69
N GLU A 232 0.46 16.43 19.90
CA GLU A 232 -0.57 16.64 20.94
C GLU A 232 -1.68 17.60 20.46
N SER A 233 -1.28 18.66 19.75
CA SER A 233 -2.20 19.62 19.11
C SER A 233 -3.02 19.00 17.96
N LEU A 234 -2.58 17.85 17.41
CA LEU A 234 -3.20 17.15 16.29
C LEU A 234 -4.05 15.95 16.73
N ILE A 235 -3.55 15.18 17.70
CA ILE A 235 -4.19 13.97 18.23
C ILE A 235 -5.49 14.32 18.95
N LEU A 236 -5.50 15.35 19.80
CA LEU A 236 -6.67 15.69 20.61
C LEU A 236 -7.90 16.07 19.75
N PRO A 237 -7.80 16.98 18.77
CA PRO A 237 -8.92 17.28 17.88
C PRO A 237 -9.38 16.08 17.06
N LEU A 238 -8.46 15.26 16.53
CA LEU A 238 -8.85 14.12 15.72
C LEU A 238 -9.43 12.98 16.56
N MET A 239 -8.91 12.69 17.75
CA MET A 239 -9.51 11.73 18.67
C MET A 239 -10.92 12.16 19.08
N LYS A 240 -11.14 13.46 19.30
CA LYS A 240 -12.50 14.00 19.51
C LYS A 240 -13.39 13.77 18.29
N SER A 241 -12.88 14.01 17.07
CA SER A 241 -13.58 13.72 15.81
C SER A 241 -13.90 12.23 15.63
N LEU A 242 -12.95 11.34 15.94
CA LEU A 242 -13.12 9.88 15.85
C LEU A 242 -14.09 9.35 16.90
N MET A 243 -14.06 9.88 18.12
CA MET A 243 -15.01 9.52 19.19
C MET A 243 -16.41 10.08 18.93
N SER A 244 -16.54 11.19 18.21
CA SER A 244 -17.84 11.72 17.76
C SER A 244 -18.32 11.07 16.45
N PHE A 245 -17.42 10.44 15.70
CA PHE A 245 -17.76 9.62 14.54
C PHE A 245 -18.48 8.34 15.00
N ASN A 246 -19.80 8.36 14.97
CA ASN A 246 -20.60 7.14 15.02
C ASN A 246 -20.28 6.31 13.77
N LEU A 247 -19.46 5.26 13.92
CA LEU A 247 -19.26 4.19 12.93
C LEU A 247 -20.52 3.31 12.80
N GLY A 248 -21.69 3.92 12.69
CA GLY A 248 -22.84 3.30 12.05
C GLY A 248 -22.58 3.30 10.55
N ILE A 249 -21.76 2.35 10.08
CA ILE A 249 -21.74 2.03 8.65
C ILE A 249 -23.07 1.30 8.39
N GLU A 250 -24.14 2.07 8.19
CA GLU A 250 -25.27 1.56 7.43
C GLU A 250 -24.72 1.30 6.03
N PHE A 251 -24.45 0.04 5.71
CA PHE A 251 -24.33 -0.42 4.33
C PHE A 251 -25.71 -0.29 3.66
N ASN A 252 -26.21 0.93 3.55
CA ASN A 252 -27.26 1.23 2.61
C ASN A 252 -26.61 1.10 1.25
N ASN A 253 -27.16 0.21 0.43
CA ASN A 253 -26.75 -0.05 -0.95
C ASN A 253 -26.46 1.27 -1.67
N VAL A 254 -25.19 1.69 -1.70
CA VAL A 254 -24.79 2.94 -2.33
C VAL A 254 -24.98 2.74 -3.83
N LYS A 255 -26.10 3.24 -4.34
CA LYS A 255 -26.33 3.26 -5.78
C LYS A 255 -25.34 4.28 -6.34
N TYR A 256 -24.48 3.85 -7.25
CA TYR A 256 -23.52 4.74 -7.95
C TYR A 256 -24.17 6.02 -8.54
N SER A 257 -25.50 6.00 -8.77
CA SER A 257 -26.28 7.19 -9.13
C SER A 257 -26.26 8.33 -8.10
N GLU A 258 -25.97 8.05 -6.83
CA GLU A 258 -25.87 9.05 -5.76
C GLU A 258 -24.55 9.83 -5.86
N PHE A 259 -23.44 9.19 -6.28
CA PHE A 259 -22.18 9.88 -6.56
C PHE A 259 -22.28 10.83 -7.77
N ILE A 260 -23.14 10.52 -8.75
CA ILE A 260 -23.40 11.40 -9.91
C ILE A 260 -24.20 12.65 -9.48
N LYS A 261 -24.90 12.60 -8.34
CA LYS A 261 -25.69 13.71 -7.79
C LYS A 261 -24.95 14.46 -6.68
N ASP A 262 -23.67 14.22 -6.49
CA ASP A 262 -22.90 14.90 -5.47
C ASP A 262 -22.78 16.40 -5.80
N LYS A 263 -23.33 17.23 -4.92
CA LYS A 263 -23.34 18.69 -5.02
C LYS A 263 -22.24 19.35 -4.19
N THR A 264 -21.32 18.58 -3.60
CA THR A 264 -20.20 19.11 -2.81
C THR A 264 -19.37 20.12 -3.59
N ILE A 265 -19.19 19.94 -4.90
CA ILE A 265 -18.48 20.93 -5.73
C ILE A 265 -19.14 22.32 -5.72
N PHE A 266 -20.48 22.39 -5.69
CA PHE A 266 -21.18 23.68 -5.58
C PHE A 266 -21.02 24.31 -4.20
N LYS A 267 -20.88 23.49 -3.16
CA LYS A 267 -20.59 23.97 -1.82
C LYS A 267 -19.18 24.55 -1.74
N LEU A 268 -18.18 23.88 -2.33
CA LEU A 268 -16.81 24.36 -2.42
C LEU A 268 -16.70 25.65 -3.25
N ILE A 269 -17.38 25.72 -4.40
CA ILE A 269 -17.45 26.94 -5.21
C ILE A 269 -18.05 28.09 -4.40
N LYS A 270 -19.10 27.84 -3.60
CA LYS A 270 -19.69 28.86 -2.73
C LYS A 270 -18.72 29.32 -1.64
N GLU A 271 -18.07 28.38 -0.96
CA GLU A 271 -17.09 28.70 0.10
C GLU A 271 -15.90 29.49 -0.46
N SER A 272 -15.40 29.13 -1.64
CA SER A 272 -14.37 29.90 -2.35
C SER A 272 -14.87 31.27 -2.81
N PHE A 273 -16.09 31.35 -3.34
CA PHE A 273 -16.72 32.64 -3.67
C PHE A 273 -16.79 33.54 -2.44
N ASP A 274 -17.21 33.01 -1.28
CA ASP A 274 -17.34 33.78 -0.04
C ASP A 274 -15.99 34.32 0.46
N MET A 275 -14.89 33.58 0.25
CA MET A 275 -13.53 33.97 0.63
C MET A 275 -12.85 34.94 -0.35
N GLU A 276 -13.30 35.03 -1.60
CA GLU A 276 -12.64 35.86 -2.60
C GLU A 276 -12.91 37.37 -2.38
N ASN A 277 -11.90 38.21 -2.56
CA ASN A 277 -12.08 39.65 -2.36
C ASN A 277 -12.77 40.31 -3.55
N ASP A 278 -12.45 39.85 -4.77
CA ASP A 278 -13.07 40.30 -6.01
C ASP A 278 -14.04 39.24 -6.57
N LYS A 279 -15.32 39.43 -6.26
CA LYS A 279 -16.39 38.50 -6.65
C LYS A 279 -16.58 38.43 -8.17
N GLU A 280 -16.26 39.51 -8.88
CA GLU A 280 -16.49 39.60 -10.32
C GLU A 280 -15.45 38.77 -11.07
N ILE A 281 -14.19 38.84 -10.64
CA ILE A 281 -13.11 37.99 -11.17
C ILE A 281 -13.42 36.51 -10.95
N PHE A 282 -13.82 36.12 -9.73
CA PHE A 282 -14.19 34.73 -9.42
C PHE A 282 -15.28 34.19 -10.34
N VAL A 283 -16.36 34.97 -10.54
CA VAL A 283 -17.47 34.58 -11.41
C VAL A 283 -17.00 34.39 -12.85
N ASN A 284 -16.13 35.27 -13.34
CA ASN A 284 -15.59 35.18 -14.69
C ASN A 284 -14.74 33.91 -14.88
N GLU A 285 -13.87 33.59 -13.93
CA GLU A 285 -13.02 32.39 -13.98
C GLU A 285 -13.84 31.10 -13.95
N VAL A 286 -14.82 31.01 -13.04
CA VAL A 286 -15.71 29.83 -12.96
C VAL A 286 -16.54 29.69 -14.22
N THR A 287 -17.04 30.80 -14.78
CA THR A 287 -17.83 30.80 -16.00
C THR A 287 -17.00 30.36 -17.21
N GLU A 288 -15.76 30.86 -17.33
CA GLU A 288 -14.85 30.46 -18.40
C GLU A 288 -14.51 28.97 -18.33
N TYR A 289 -14.24 28.47 -17.12
CA TYR A 289 -14.00 27.05 -16.87
C TYR A 289 -15.18 26.18 -17.28
N LEU A 290 -16.40 26.51 -16.83
CA LEU A 290 -17.62 25.77 -17.17
C LEU A 290 -17.92 25.82 -18.66
N THR A 291 -17.66 26.96 -19.31
CA THR A 291 -17.88 27.13 -20.76
C THR A 291 -16.92 26.28 -21.58
N LYS A 292 -15.62 26.24 -21.20
CA LYS A 292 -14.63 25.35 -21.81
C LYS A 292 -15.05 23.88 -21.65
N LEU A 293 -15.42 23.49 -20.43
CA LEU A 293 -15.83 22.12 -20.13
C LEU A 293 -17.06 21.69 -20.94
N TYR A 294 -18.05 22.57 -21.07
CA TYR A 294 -19.24 22.33 -21.89
C TYR A 294 -18.90 22.22 -23.39
N SER A 295 -17.96 23.04 -23.88
CA SER A 295 -17.52 22.99 -25.28
C SER A 295 -16.75 21.71 -25.61
N GLU A 296 -15.99 21.17 -24.67
CA GLU A 296 -15.26 19.91 -24.82
C GLU A 296 -16.21 18.71 -24.77
N PHE A 297 -17.25 18.77 -23.95
CA PHE A 297 -18.25 17.71 -23.85
C PHE A 297 -19.06 17.55 -25.14
N ASN A 298 -19.33 18.64 -25.86
CA ASN A 298 -20.08 18.64 -27.13
C ASN A 298 -19.24 18.34 -28.37
N LYS A 299 -17.93 18.08 -28.21
CA LYS A 299 -17.03 17.66 -29.31
C LYS A 299 -16.88 16.14 -29.44
N ASN A 300 -17.40 15.37 -28.48
CA ASN A 300 -17.47 13.90 -28.49
C ASN A 300 -18.92 13.43 -28.71
#